data_AF-A0A926WK18-F1
#
_entry.id   AF-A0A926WK18-F1
#
_cell.length_a   1.000
_cell.length_b   1.000
_cell.length_c   1.000
_cell.angle_alpha   90.00
_cell.angle_beta   90.00
_cell.angle_gamma   90.00
#
_symmetry.space_group_name_H-M   'P 1'
#
loop_
_entity.id
_entity.type
_entity.pdbx_description
1 polymer ?
#
loop_
_entity_poly.entity_id
_entity_poly.type
_entity_poly.pdbx_seq_one_letter_code
_entity_poly.pdbx_strand_id
1 'polypeptide(L)'
;MTLTEILPSLQKLSHQEKIKAIQFLATELAKEEENLAAESFEYGEINPELNFQTLTETEMIEQSKSALETYLRTGSGVKHEKVKKWANSLGNQQ
;
A
#
# COMPACT_ATOMS: atom_id res chain seq x y z
N MET A 1 14.91 -17.14 0.92
CA MET A 1 15.12 -18.25 1.87
C MET A 1 13.89 -18.32 2.74
N THR A 2 13.21 -19.45 2.80
CA THR A 2 11.96 -19.61 3.56
C THR A 2 12.25 -20.18 4.96
N LEU A 3 11.43 -19.84 5.96
CA LEU A 3 11.58 -20.33 7.35
C LEU A 3 11.75 -21.86 7.45
N THR A 4 11.15 -22.59 6.52
CA THR A 4 11.24 -24.05 6.36
C THR A 4 12.65 -24.57 6.04
N GLU A 5 13.50 -23.77 5.39
CA GLU A 5 14.87 -24.14 5.02
C GLU A 5 15.86 -23.95 6.18
N ILE A 6 15.53 -23.06 7.13
CA ILE A 6 16.44 -22.66 8.22
C ILE A 6 16.26 -23.56 9.47
N LEU A 7 15.06 -24.12 9.66
CA LEU A 7 14.70 -24.96 10.81
C LEU A 7 15.66 -26.13 11.11
N PRO A 8 16.12 -26.93 10.12
CA PRO A 8 17.05 -28.04 10.38
C PRO A 8 18.43 -27.56 10.85
N SER A 9 18.87 -26.39 10.38
CA SER A 9 20.16 -25.78 10.73
C SER A 9 20.15 -25.26 12.16
N LEU A 10 18.99 -24.76 12.64
CA LEU A 10 18.80 -24.33 14.03
C LEU A 10 18.91 -25.48 15.04
N GLN A 11 18.66 -26.74 14.64
CA GLN A 11 18.76 -27.88 15.55
C GLN A 11 20.20 -28.16 15.98
N LYS A 12 21.18 -27.88 15.11
CA LYS A 12 22.62 -28.13 15.32
C LYS A 12 23.32 -27.07 16.18
N LEU A 13 22.66 -25.94 16.42
CA LEU A 13 23.18 -24.83 17.19
C LEU A 13 23.14 -25.10 18.71
N SER A 14 24.01 -24.46 19.47
CA SER A 14 23.91 -24.43 20.93
C SER A 14 22.67 -23.67 21.40
N HIS A 15 22.26 -23.86 22.66
CA HIS A 15 21.07 -23.18 23.21
C HIS A 15 21.15 -21.65 23.09
N GLN A 16 22.33 -21.06 23.34
CA GLN A 16 22.54 -19.61 23.19
C GLN A 16 22.44 -19.14 21.74
N GLU A 17 22.97 -19.91 20.79
CA GLU A 17 22.89 -19.60 19.36
C GLU A 17 21.45 -19.73 18.83
N LYS A 18 20.67 -20.69 19.34
CA LYS A 18 19.23 -20.79 19.04
C LYS A 18 18.47 -19.57 19.49
N ILE A 19 18.71 -19.10 20.72
CA ILE A 19 18.07 -17.89 21.26
C ILE A 19 18.41 -16.68 20.38
N LYS A 20 19.69 -16.49 20.03
CA LYS A 20 20.13 -15.39 19.17
C LYS A 20 19.50 -15.46 17.77
N ALA A 21 19.43 -16.64 17.18
CA ALA A 21 18.82 -16.83 15.86
C ALA A 21 17.31 -16.54 15.88
N ILE A 22 16.60 -16.96 16.92
CA ILE A 22 15.18 -16.65 17.11
C ILE A 22 14.97 -15.14 17.28
N GLN A 23 15.80 -14.47 18.09
CA GLN A 23 15.74 -13.01 18.24
C GLN A 23 16.02 -12.26 16.94
N PHE A 24 16.99 -12.73 16.14
CA PHE A 24 17.28 -12.16 14.82
C PHE A 24 16.08 -12.30 13.88
N LEU A 25 15.49 -13.50 13.80
CA LEU A 25 14.30 -13.75 12.97
C LEU A 25 13.11 -12.91 13.41
N ALA A 26 12.85 -12.79 14.71
CA ALA A 26 11.79 -11.94 15.25
C ALA A 26 11.99 -10.46 14.90
N THR A 27 13.23 -10.00 14.89
CA THR A 27 13.58 -8.61 14.54
C THR A 27 13.40 -8.35 13.05
N GLU A 28 13.82 -9.28 12.18
CA GLU A 28 13.62 -9.15 10.73
C GLU A 28 12.14 -9.21 10.35
N LEU A 29 11.36 -10.11 10.97
CA LEU A 29 9.90 -10.15 10.78
C LEU A 29 9.22 -8.84 11.20
N ALA A 30 9.63 -8.27 12.34
CA ALA A 30 9.12 -6.98 12.79
C ALA A 30 9.44 -5.83 11.81
N LYS A 31 10.61 -5.84 11.17
CA LYS A 31 10.99 -4.86 10.14
C LYS A 31 10.23 -5.05 8.83
N GLU A 32 9.93 -6.28 8.43
CA GLU A 32 9.07 -6.54 7.26
C GLU A 32 7.65 -6.02 7.50
N GLU A 33 7.13 -6.21 8.72
CA GLU A 33 5.83 -5.69 9.14
C GLU A 33 5.82 -4.14 9.21
N GLU A 34 6.92 -3.54 9.67
CA GLU A 34 7.12 -2.08 9.65
C GLU A 34 7.22 -1.54 8.20
N ASN A 35 7.85 -2.27 7.27
CA ASN A 35 7.89 -1.89 5.86
C ASN A 35 6.52 -2.01 5.16
N LEU A 36 5.71 -3.00 5.52
CA LEU A 36 4.32 -3.12 5.03
C LEU A 36 3.39 -2.04 5.63
N ALA A 37 3.66 -1.59 6.86
CA ALA A 37 2.98 -0.46 7.47
C ALA A 37 3.52 0.91 7.01
N ALA A 38 4.73 0.94 6.43
CA ALA A 38 5.38 2.14 5.92
C ALA A 38 5.04 2.47 4.46
N GLU A 39 4.18 1.69 3.79
CA GLU A 39 3.48 2.17 2.59
C GLU A 39 2.45 3.23 3.03
N SER A 40 2.94 4.43 3.32
CA SER A 40 2.11 5.62 3.54
C SER A 40 1.39 5.92 2.24
N PHE A 41 0.17 5.43 2.09
CA PHE A 41 -0.66 5.77 0.95
C PHE A 41 -0.86 7.29 0.91
N GLU A 42 -0.50 7.90 -0.22
CA GLU A 42 -0.74 9.31 -0.46
C GLU A 42 -2.17 9.50 -0.97
N TYR A 43 -2.91 10.40 -0.34
CA TYR A 43 -4.20 10.85 -0.87
C TYR A 43 -3.96 11.86 -1.97
N GLY A 44 -4.84 11.90 -2.96
CA GLY A 44 -4.69 12.83 -4.07
C GLY A 44 -5.82 12.73 -5.08
N GLU A 45 -5.82 13.68 -6.01
CA GLU A 45 -6.71 13.68 -7.16
C GLU A 45 -5.93 13.62 -8.47
N ILE A 46 -6.63 13.27 -9.54
CA ILE A 46 -6.10 13.31 -10.89
C ILE A 46 -6.65 14.56 -11.56
N ASN A 47 -5.76 15.50 -11.87
CA ASN A 47 -6.16 16.73 -12.54
C ASN A 47 -6.59 16.47 -14.00
N PRO A 48 -7.22 17.46 -14.69
CA PRO A 48 -7.63 17.32 -16.08
C PRO A 48 -6.50 16.96 -17.05
N GLU A 49 -5.26 17.30 -16.70
CA GLU A 49 -4.02 16.97 -17.43
C GLU A 49 -3.51 15.56 -17.14
N LEU A 50 -4.25 14.74 -16.38
CA LEU A 50 -3.94 13.37 -15.99
C LEU A 50 -2.73 13.21 -15.05
N ASN A 51 -2.39 14.25 -14.29
CA ASN A 51 -1.33 14.20 -13.29
C ASN A 51 -1.92 13.97 -11.90
N PHE A 52 -1.20 13.19 -11.09
CA PHE A 52 -1.53 13.03 -9.68
C PHE A 52 -1.12 14.26 -8.88
N GLN A 53 -2.07 14.80 -8.13
CA GLN A 53 -1.86 15.91 -7.20
C GLN A 53 -2.18 15.42 -5.80
N THR A 54 -1.22 15.53 -4.89
CA THR A 54 -1.39 15.14 -3.49
C THR A 54 -2.40 16.04 -2.79
N LEU A 55 -3.19 15.42 -1.91
CA LEU A 55 -4.19 16.06 -1.06
C LEU A 55 -3.92 15.63 0.39
N THR A 56 -4.33 16.48 1.31
CA THR A 56 -4.47 16.07 2.71
C THR A 56 -5.65 15.12 2.87
N GLU A 57 -5.65 14.33 3.95
CA GLU A 57 -6.76 13.43 4.27
C GLU A 57 -8.09 14.18 4.39
N THR A 58 -8.08 15.37 5.01
CA THR A 58 -9.27 16.22 5.16
C THR A 58 -9.83 16.66 3.82
N GLU A 59 -8.98 17.12 2.90
CA GLU A 59 -9.39 17.51 1.55
C GLU A 59 -9.97 16.32 0.78
N MET A 60 -9.34 15.16 0.87
CA MET A 60 -9.82 13.93 0.24
C MET A 60 -11.21 13.53 0.76
N ILE A 61 -11.45 13.64 2.07
CA ILE A 61 -12.75 13.34 2.70
C ILE A 61 -13.82 14.32 2.21
N GLU A 62 -13.55 15.63 2.19
CA GLU A 62 -14.51 16.63 1.75
C GLU A 62 -14.89 16.45 0.28
N GLN A 63 -13.90 16.23 -0.59
CA GLN A 63 -14.14 15.99 -2.01
C GLN A 63 -14.92 14.70 -2.24
N SER A 64 -14.58 13.62 -1.54
CA SER A 64 -15.30 12.35 -1.62
C SER A 64 -16.77 12.50 -1.22
N LYS A 65 -17.06 13.22 -0.12
CA LYS A 65 -18.43 13.50 0.32
C LYS A 65 -19.19 14.30 -0.75
N SER A 66 -18.60 15.36 -1.28
CA SER A 66 -19.22 16.19 -2.33
C SER A 66 -19.54 15.38 -3.60
N ALA A 67 -18.63 14.50 -4.00
CA ALA A 67 -18.82 13.61 -5.15
C ALA A 67 -19.99 12.64 -4.93
N LEU A 68 -20.08 12.05 -3.74
CA LEU A 68 -21.17 11.14 -3.37
C LEU A 68 -22.52 11.85 -3.29
N GLU A 69 -22.59 13.04 -2.70
CA GLU A 69 -23.80 13.86 -2.65
C GLU A 69 -24.26 14.27 -4.05
N THR A 70 -23.32 14.64 -4.92
CA THR A 70 -23.60 14.96 -6.31
C THR A 70 -24.15 13.75 -7.07
N TYR A 71 -23.55 12.57 -6.87
CA TYR A 71 -24.05 11.32 -7.44
C TYR A 71 -25.47 11.00 -6.96
N LEU A 72 -25.73 11.11 -5.66
CA LEU A 72 -27.07 10.89 -5.09
C LEU A 72 -28.12 11.84 -5.70
N ARG A 73 -27.76 13.10 -5.95
CA ARG A 73 -28.66 14.09 -6.53
C ARG A 73 -28.89 13.94 -8.02
N THR A 74 -27.87 13.53 -8.77
CA THR A 74 -27.88 13.60 -10.25
C THR A 74 -27.88 12.23 -10.93
N GLY A 75 -27.58 11.16 -10.20
CA GLY A 75 -27.25 9.84 -10.75
C GLY A 75 -25.99 9.82 -11.62
N SER A 76 -25.24 10.94 -11.69
CA SER A 76 -24.10 11.08 -12.59
C SER A 76 -22.80 10.67 -11.89
N GLY A 77 -22.31 9.47 -12.19
CA GLY A 77 -20.98 9.01 -11.77
C GLY A 77 -19.87 9.43 -12.73
N VAL A 78 -18.63 9.06 -12.40
CA VAL A 78 -17.49 9.21 -13.32
C VAL A 78 -17.69 8.27 -14.51
N LYS A 79 -17.63 8.83 -15.74
CA LYS A 79 -17.78 8.03 -16.97
C LYS A 79 -16.68 6.96 -17.05
N HIS A 80 -17.05 5.73 -17.39
CA HIS A 80 -16.13 4.60 -17.55
C HIS A 80 -14.91 4.93 -18.43
N GLU A 81 -15.11 5.66 -19.53
CA GLU A 81 -14.02 6.07 -20.44
C GLU A 81 -12.94 6.94 -19.76
N LYS A 82 -13.31 7.76 -18.76
CA LYS A 82 -12.33 8.54 -17.99
C LYS A 82 -11.51 7.64 -17.08
N VAL A 83 -12.16 6.68 -16.40
CA VAL A 83 -11.49 5.70 -15.54
C VAL A 83 -10.51 4.85 -16.35
N LYS A 84 -10.91 4.42 -17.55
CA LYS A 84 -10.06 3.65 -18.45
C LYS A 84 -8.83 4.43 -18.93
N LYS A 85 -9.00 5.71 -19.28
CA LYS A 85 -7.87 6.58 -19.66
C LYS A 85 -6.88 6.76 -18.53
N TRP A 86 -7.36 6.95 -17.30
CA TRP A 86 -6.51 7.03 -16.13
C TRP A 86 -5.76 5.73 -15.84
N ALA A 87 -6.45 4.58 -15.87
CA ALA A 87 -5.79 3.29 -15.65
C ALA A 87 -4.65 3.05 -16.66
N ASN A 88 -4.85 3.49 -17.91
CA ASN A 88 -3.83 3.40 -18.95
C ASN A 88 -2.66 4.39 -18.75
N SER A 89 -2.87 5.56 -18.13
CA SER A 89 -1.79 6.52 -17.88
C SER A 89 -0.82 6.04 -16.79
N LEU A 90 -1.27 5.14 -15.90
CA LEU A 90 -0.42 4.52 -14.88
C LEU A 90 0.50 3.42 -15.44
N GLY A 91 0.17 2.86 -16.61
CA GLY A 91 0.86 1.71 -17.21
C GLY A 91 2.12 2.01 -18.03
N ASN A 92 2.61 3.26 -18.04
CA ASN A 92 3.76 3.67 -18.86
C ASN A 92 5.11 3.64 -18.13
N GLN A 93 5.22 2.91 -17.01
CA GLN A 93 6.50 2.64 -16.34
C GLN A 93 6.89 1.17 -16.54
N GLN A 94 7.42 0.84 -17.72
CA GLN A 94 8.20 -0.37 -17.99
C GLN A 94 9.48 -0.02 -18.73
#